data_AF-A0A2E7EMP0-F1
#
_entry.id   AF-A0A2E7EMP0-F1
#
_cell.length_a   1.000
_cell.length_b   1.000
_cell.length_c   1.000
_cell.angle_alpha   90.00
_cell.angle_beta   90.00
_cell.angle_gamma   90.00
#
_symmetry.space_group_name_H-M   'P 1'
#
loop_
_entity.id
_entity.type
_entity.pdbx_description
1 polymer ?
#
loop_
_entity_poly.entity_id
_entity_poly.type
_entity_poly.pdbx_seq_one_letter_code
_entity_poly.pdbx_strand_id
1 'polypeptide(L)'
;MNESLPQRVQLSPFGIPKTVVTNHRYARFRCEAGHRPSDFINHELYNEENQPVVGIDYSDAVADCEWAGGRLPTEAEWGFAARGTDRRIYP
;
A
#
# COMPACT_ATOMS: atom_id res chain seq x y z
N MET A 1 -9.66 10.98 15.93
CA MET A 1 -8.19 10.81 15.78
C MET A 1 -7.69 10.24 17.10
N ASN A 2 -7.39 8.95 17.15
CA ASN A 2 -7.01 8.25 18.39
C ASN A 2 -5.50 7.95 18.34
N GLU A 3 -4.67 8.97 18.51
CA GLU A 3 -3.24 8.76 18.70
C GLU A 3 -3.01 8.37 20.17
N SER A 4 -3.10 7.07 20.44
CA SER A 4 -2.78 6.51 21.75
C SER A 4 -1.27 6.62 22.05
N LEU A 5 -0.93 6.60 23.34
CA LEU A 5 0.40 6.82 23.91
C LEU A 5 1.53 6.11 23.13
N PRO A 6 2.75 6.69 23.04
CA PRO A 6 3.87 6.10 22.31
C PRO A 6 4.18 4.69 22.83
N GLN A 7 3.90 3.68 22.01
CA GLN A 7 4.20 2.28 22.31
C GLN A 7 5.58 1.90 21.76
N ARG A 8 6.38 1.19 22.59
CA ARG A 8 7.62 0.56 22.12
C ARG A 8 7.26 -0.72 21.38
N VAL A 9 7.50 -0.77 20.07
CA VAL A 9 7.31 -1.96 19.24
C VAL A 9 8.67 -2.48 18.79
N GLN A 10 8.90 -3.79 18.89
CA GLN A 10 10.05 -4.46 18.28
C GLN A 10 9.66 -4.99 16.90
N LEU A 11 10.38 -4.57 15.86
CA LEU A 11 10.16 -5.02 14.48
C LEU A 11 11.32 -5.94 14.05
N SER A 12 10.98 -7.07 13.44
CA SER A 12 11.95 -7.89 12.72
C SER A 12 12.30 -7.24 11.37
N PRO A 13 13.43 -7.59 10.72
CA PRO A 13 13.73 -7.10 9.38
C PRO A 13 12.57 -7.38 8.42
N PHE A 14 12.07 -6.35 7.74
CA PHE A 14 10.95 -6.43 6.80
C PHE A 14 11.25 -5.65 5.52
N GLY A 15 10.61 -6.05 4.43
CA GLY A 15 10.63 -5.32 3.16
C GLY A 15 9.33 -4.56 2.96
N ILE A 16 9.42 -3.29 2.58
CA ILE A 16 8.27 -2.48 2.15
C ILE A 16 8.59 -1.90 0.77
N PRO A 17 7.66 -1.95 -0.20
CA PRO A 17 7.89 -1.33 -1.49
C PRO A 17 8.11 0.18 -1.32
N LYS A 18 9.07 0.73 -2.07
CA LYS A 18 9.41 2.16 -2.04
C LYS A 18 8.25 3.03 -2.57
N THR A 19 7.48 2.50 -3.50
CA THR A 19 6.36 3.19 -4.12
C THR A 19 5.05 2.49 -3.78
N VAL A 20 3.99 3.28 -3.72
CA VAL A 20 2.61 2.79 -3.70
C VAL A 20 2.31 1.94 -4.94
N VAL A 21 1.28 1.10 -4.84
CA VAL A 21 0.82 0.28 -5.98
C VAL A 21 0.30 1.22 -7.06
N THR A 22 0.85 1.09 -8.27
CA THR A 22 0.45 1.90 -9.42
C THR A 22 -0.68 1.25 -10.21
N ASN A 23 -1.38 2.04 -11.02
CA ASN A 23 -2.40 1.53 -11.95
C ASN A 23 -1.85 0.46 -12.90
N HIS A 24 -0.62 0.62 -13.40
CA HIS A 24 0.04 -0.39 -14.24
C HIS A 24 0.20 -1.73 -13.52
N ARG A 25 0.68 -1.71 -12.27
CA ARG A 25 0.84 -2.92 -11.47
C ARG A 25 -0.51 -3.57 -11.17
N TYR A 26 -1.49 -2.77 -10.76
CA TYR A 26 -2.83 -3.27 -10.45
C TYR A 26 -3.54 -3.84 -11.68
N ALA A 27 -3.31 -3.28 -12.87
CA ALA A 27 -3.81 -3.83 -14.12
C ALA A 27 -3.24 -5.23 -14.40
N ARG A 28 -1.97 -5.46 -14.08
CA ARG A 28 -1.35 -6.79 -14.20
C ARG A 28 -1.96 -7.80 -13.22
N PHE A 29 -2.11 -7.41 -11.95
CA PHE A 29 -2.83 -8.22 -10.95
C PHE A 29 -4.24 -8.58 -11.44
N ARG A 30 -4.99 -7.61 -11.97
CA ARG A 30 -6.33 -7.83 -12.52
C ARG A 30 -6.34 -8.87 -13.65
N CYS A 31 -5.42 -8.76 -14.60
CA CYS A 31 -5.35 -9.66 -15.74
C CYS A 31 -4.95 -11.09 -15.36
N GLU A 32 -4.05 -11.25 -14.39
CA GLU A 32 -3.54 -12.56 -13.97
C GLU A 32 -4.44 -13.25 -12.94
N ALA A 33 -4.95 -12.50 -11.96
CA ALA A 33 -5.80 -13.03 -10.89
C ALA A 33 -7.30 -13.02 -11.23
N GLY A 34 -7.70 -12.36 -12.33
CA GLY A 34 -9.11 -12.23 -12.72
C GLY A 34 -9.92 -11.34 -11.77
N HIS A 35 -9.28 -10.35 -11.15
CA HIS A 35 -9.90 -9.52 -10.12
C HIS A 35 -10.79 -8.41 -10.70
N ARG A 36 -11.58 -7.75 -9.85
CA ARG A 36 -12.41 -6.61 -10.25
C ARG A 36 -11.58 -5.34 -10.50
N PRO A 37 -11.99 -4.48 -11.47
CA PRO A 37 -11.35 -3.18 -11.66
C PRO A 37 -11.60 -2.26 -10.47
N SER A 38 -10.77 -1.22 -10.31
CA SER A 38 -11.03 -0.15 -9.36
C SER A 38 -12.16 0.74 -9.84
N ASP A 39 -12.82 1.42 -8.91
CA ASP A 39 -13.96 2.30 -9.21
C ASP A 39 -13.57 3.48 -10.12
N PHE A 40 -12.30 3.90 -10.08
CA PHE A 40 -11.78 5.04 -10.84
C PHE A 40 -11.01 4.66 -12.10
N ILE A 41 -11.13 3.43 -12.59
CA ILE A 41 -10.40 2.96 -13.78
C ILE A 41 -10.65 3.80 -15.04
N ASN A 42 -11.86 4.35 -15.19
CA ASN A 42 -12.24 5.19 -16.33
C ASN A 42 -12.22 6.68 -15.99
N HIS A 43 -11.66 7.06 -14.84
CA HIS A 43 -11.63 8.44 -14.40
C HIS A 43 -10.37 9.15 -14.92
N GLU A 44 -10.54 10.21 -15.71
CA GLU A 44 -9.44 10.90 -16.41
C GLU A 44 -8.34 11.42 -15.48
N LEU A 45 -8.67 11.77 -14.23
CA LEU A 45 -7.68 12.26 -13.25
C LEU A 45 -6.90 11.16 -12.51
N TYR A 46 -7.33 9.89 -12.59
CA TYR A 46 -6.84 8.81 -11.72
C TYR A 46 -6.46 7.53 -12.48
N ASN A 47 -6.48 7.54 -13.81
CA ASN A 47 -6.27 6.35 -14.64
C ASN A 47 -4.88 6.23 -15.26
N GLU A 48 -3.97 7.17 -15.01
CA GLU A 48 -2.63 7.10 -15.61
C GLU A 48 -1.80 5.96 -15.01
N GLU A 49 -0.97 5.31 -15.84
CA GLU A 49 -0.26 4.08 -15.49
C GLU A 49 0.66 4.17 -14.26
N ASN A 50 1.34 5.31 -14.09
CA ASN A 50 2.29 5.54 -13.01
C ASN A 50 1.66 6.17 -11.76
N GLN A 51 0.37 6.52 -11.83
CA GLN A 51 -0.35 7.04 -10.69
C GLN A 51 -0.70 5.92 -9.71
N PRO A 52 -0.84 6.24 -8.40
CA PRO A 52 -1.37 5.30 -7.43
C PRO A 52 -2.75 4.82 -7.85
N VAL A 53 -2.99 3.52 -7.70
CA VAL A 53 -4.35 2.99 -7.82
C VAL A 53 -5.21 3.53 -6.67
N VAL A 54 -6.41 3.98 -7.00
CA VAL A 54 -7.40 4.51 -6.06
C VAL A 54 -8.77 3.88 -6.31
N GLY A 55 -9.66 3.90 -5.31
CA GLY A 55 -10.98 3.25 -5.39
C GLY A 55 -10.90 1.72 -5.39
N ILE A 56 -10.08 1.18 -4.50
CA ILE A 56 -10.00 -0.25 -4.21
C ILE A 56 -10.41 -0.48 -2.75
N ASP A 57 -11.05 -1.60 -2.46
CA ASP A 57 -11.37 -1.96 -1.08
C ASP A 57 -10.14 -2.55 -0.38
N TYR A 58 -10.19 -2.59 0.95
CA TYR A 58 -9.15 -3.23 1.77
C TYR A 58 -8.89 -4.68 1.34
N SER A 59 -9.93 -5.45 1.04
CA SER A 59 -9.82 -6.83 0.55
C SER A 59 -9.03 -6.94 -0.75
N ASP A 60 -9.17 -5.95 -1.64
CA ASP A 60 -8.47 -5.93 -2.93
C ASP A 60 -6.99 -5.62 -2.72
N ALA A 61 -6.67 -4.71 -1.79
CA ALA A 61 -5.30 -4.41 -1.41
C ALA A 61 -4.59 -5.61 -0.77
N VAL A 62 -5.31 -6.39 0.04
CA VAL A 62 -4.79 -7.66 0.60
C VAL A 62 -4.54 -8.66 -0.53
N ALA A 63 -5.50 -8.85 -1.43
CA ALA A 63 -5.38 -9.80 -2.54
C ALA A 63 -4.22 -9.46 -3.50
N ASP A 64 -3.99 -8.18 -3.83
CA ASP A 64 -2.82 -7.76 -4.63
C ASP A 64 -1.50 -8.09 -3.91
N CYS A 65 -1.44 -7.84 -2.60
CA CYS A 65 -0.25 -8.16 -1.81
C CYS A 65 0.01 -9.67 -1.78
N GLU A 66 -1.02 -10.49 -1.58
CA GLU A 66 -0.92 -11.94 -1.58
C GLU A 66 -0.51 -12.48 -2.95
N TRP A 67 -1.11 -11.96 -4.04
CA TRP A 67 -0.71 -12.31 -5.40
C TRP A 67 0.75 -11.94 -5.70
N ALA A 68 1.22 -10.80 -5.19
CA ALA A 68 2.63 -10.39 -5.30
C ALA A 68 3.57 -11.18 -4.37
N GLY A 69 3.07 -12.14 -3.60
CA GLY A 69 3.84 -12.96 -2.66
C GLY A 69 4.24 -12.23 -1.37
N GLY A 70 3.53 -11.16 -1.03
CA GLY A 70 3.76 -10.34 0.17
C GLY A 70 2.50 -10.21 1.04
N ARG A 71 2.50 -9.20 1.90
CA ARG A 71 1.35 -8.83 2.76
C ARG A 71 1.32 -7.32 2.97
N LEU A 72 0.18 -6.80 3.44
CA LEU A 72 0.11 -5.42 3.91
C LEU A 72 1.04 -5.20 5.12
N PRO A 73 1.66 -4.02 5.22
CA PRO A 73 2.43 -3.66 6.40
C PRO A 73 1.50 -3.47 7.60
N THR A 74 2.02 -3.78 8.78
CA THR A 74 1.37 -3.39 10.03
C THR A 74 1.51 -1.88 10.25
N GLU A 75 0.65 -1.29 11.10
CA GLU A 75 0.73 0.15 11.43
C GLU A 75 2.12 0.54 11.96
N ALA A 76 2.73 -0.33 12.78
CA ALA A 76 4.07 -0.11 13.31
C ALA A 76 5.16 -0.15 12.23
N GLU A 77 5.09 -1.11 11.29
CA GLU A 77 6.02 -1.19 10.15
C GLU A 77 5.87 0.02 9.24
N TRP A 78 4.64 0.45 8.95
CA TRP A 78 4.36 1.62 8.13
C TRP A 78 4.88 2.90 8.79
N GLY A 79 4.60 3.08 10.08
CA GLY A 79 5.08 4.23 10.85
C GLY A 79 6.60 4.26 11.02
N PHE A 80 7.27 3.11 11.07
CA PHE A 80 8.73 3.03 11.06
C PHE A 80 9.30 3.39 9.69
N ALA A 81 8.74 2.83 8.61
CA ALA A 81 9.16 3.13 7.25
C ALA A 81 8.99 4.61 6.87
N ALA A 82 7.90 5.24 7.33
CA ALA A 82 7.62 6.65 7.06
C ALA A 82 8.51 7.62 7.87
N ARG A 83 8.84 7.30 9.12
CA ARG A 83 9.66 8.19 9.99
C ARG A 83 11.16 8.03 9.81
N GLY A 84 11.61 6.95 9.18
CA GLY A 84 13.02 6.59 9.15
C GLY A 84 13.59 6.35 10.55
N THR A 85 14.93 6.35 10.66
CA THR A 85 15.62 6.06 11.94
C THR A 85 15.72 7.25 12.90
N ASP A 86 15.38 8.46 12.46
CA ASP A 86 15.74 9.72 13.15
C ASP A 86 14.58 10.39 13.92
N ARG A 87 13.45 9.69 14.15
CA ARG A 87 12.30 10.19 14.94
C ARG A 87 11.81 11.60 14.56
N ARG A 88 12.01 12.04 13.31
CA ARG A 88 11.55 13.35 12.85
C ARG A 88 10.03 13.37 12.70
N ILE A 89 9.46 14.55 12.86
CA ILE A 89 8.01 14.78 12.69
C ILE A 89 7.61 14.58 11.20
N TYR A 90 8.52 14.86 10.27
CA TYR A 90 8.35 14.63 8.83
C TYR A 90 9.56 13.90 8.26
N PRO A 91 9.36 13.00 7.28
CA PRO A 91 10.45 12.36 6.54
C PRO A 91 11.35 13.36 5.81
#